data_AF-A0A2N1JBI7-F1
#
_entry.id   AF-A0A2N1JBI7-F1
#
_cell.length_a   1.000
_cell.length_b   1.000
_cell.length_c   1.000
_cell.angle_alpha   90.00
_cell.angle_beta   90.00
_cell.angle_gamma   90.00
#
_symmetry.space_group_name_H-M   'P 1'
#
loop_
_entity.id
_entity.type
_entity.pdbx_description
1 polymer ?
#
loop_
_entity_poly.entity_id
_entity_poly.type
_entity_poly.pdbx_seq_one_letter_code
_entity_poly.pdbx_strand_id
1 'polypeptide(L)'
;MWTAGLGALRATAALARRTVAHKIAVPIAPRATYTTVPAVRLGNLAPAQRKKSRKRLGRGDSSERGGTSTRGNKGQKARAGNGKPKPGFEGGQTPLIRLIPKRGFVNSHAQDFVPLNVDRLQYWIDQGRLDAERPITIRELYDTRCIHRLGDGVKLLGDGRRHLVNPVQLVVSRASQSAIRAVEDAGGSIVCRYYNATSLRALTKPQKWLLKNKPLPHFADPISKRELLWYSSINNRGYLAVRARQAET
;
A
#
# COMPACT_ATOMS: atom_id res chain seq x y z
N MET A 1 9.31 107.89 -13.24
CA MET A 1 10.45 108.66 -12.67
C MET A 1 10.59 108.19 -11.22
N TRP A 2 11.69 107.66 -10.68
CA TRP A 2 13.12 107.61 -11.03
C TRP A 2 13.77 106.40 -10.32
N THR A 3 14.76 105.78 -11.00
CA THR A 3 16.03 105.14 -10.54
C THR A 3 16.01 104.05 -9.43
N ALA A 4 16.40 102.78 -9.66
CA ALA A 4 17.70 102.18 -10.05
C ALA A 4 18.73 101.99 -8.90
N GLY A 5 19.27 100.77 -8.77
CA GLY A 5 20.44 100.41 -7.94
C GLY A 5 20.46 98.94 -7.50
N LEU A 6 20.90 98.00 -8.35
CA LEU A 6 22.24 97.34 -8.35
C LEU A 6 22.69 96.73 -7.01
N GLY A 7 22.94 95.41 -7.02
CA GLY A 7 23.61 94.71 -5.92
C GLY A 7 23.69 93.21 -6.11
N ALA A 8 24.37 92.76 -7.16
CA ALA A 8 24.70 91.35 -7.36
C ALA A 8 25.85 90.94 -6.42
N LEU A 9 25.62 89.95 -5.55
CA LEU A 9 26.68 89.25 -4.83
C LEU A 9 26.58 87.76 -5.14
N ARG A 10 27.42 87.34 -6.10
CA ARG A 10 27.78 85.94 -6.33
C ARG A 10 28.73 85.52 -5.21
N ALA A 11 28.31 84.56 -4.39
CA ALA A 11 29.22 83.79 -3.54
C ALA A 11 29.37 82.39 -4.15
N THR A 12 30.49 82.17 -4.84
CA THR A 12 30.93 80.85 -5.31
C THR A 12 31.49 80.07 -4.12
N ALA A 13 30.71 79.16 -3.56
CA ALA A 13 31.22 78.16 -2.62
C ALA A 13 31.77 76.96 -3.41
N ALA A 14 33.10 76.87 -3.50
CA ALA A 14 33.80 75.76 -4.12
C ALA A 14 33.55 74.46 -3.34
N LEU A 15 33.03 73.44 -4.04
CA LEU A 15 32.80 72.10 -3.53
C LEU A 15 34.14 71.36 -3.37
N ALA A 16 34.75 71.42 -2.19
CA ALA A 16 35.90 70.56 -1.86
C ALA A 16 35.42 69.11 -1.63
N ARG A 17 35.39 68.29 -2.68
CA ARG A 17 35.19 66.84 -2.57
C ARG A 17 36.43 66.21 -1.94
N ARG A 18 36.41 66.03 -0.63
CA ARG A 18 37.38 65.21 0.11
C ARG A 18 37.12 63.75 -0.23
N THR A 19 37.82 63.19 -1.23
CA THR A 19 37.78 61.75 -1.51
C THR A 19 38.60 61.01 -0.46
N VAL A 20 37.93 60.53 0.59
CA VAL A 20 38.53 59.55 1.50
C VAL A 20 38.48 58.19 0.82
N ALA A 21 39.61 57.73 0.30
CA ALA A 21 39.74 56.36 -0.20
C ALA A 21 39.70 55.39 1.00
N HIS A 22 38.50 54.88 1.32
CA HIS A 22 38.39 53.74 2.22
C HIS A 22 38.88 52.50 1.47
N LYS A 23 40.07 52.00 1.83
CA LYS A 23 40.50 50.65 1.46
C LYS A 23 39.56 49.65 2.13
N ILE A 24 38.50 49.25 1.43
CA ILE A 24 37.68 48.11 1.83
C ILE A 24 38.53 46.87 1.53
N ALA A 25 39.27 46.40 2.54
CA ALA A 25 39.81 45.05 2.51
C ALA A 25 38.62 44.08 2.62
N VAL A 26 38.10 43.63 1.48
CA VAL A 26 37.15 42.52 1.44
C VAL A 26 37.92 41.29 1.95
N PRO A 27 37.49 40.63 3.03
CA PRO A 27 38.10 39.36 3.40
C PRO A 27 37.84 38.40 2.25
N ILE A 28 38.91 37.99 1.56
CA ILE A 28 38.86 36.95 0.54
C ILE A 28 38.44 35.69 1.28
N ALA A 29 37.16 35.34 1.20
CA ALA A 29 36.69 34.05 1.67
C ALA A 29 37.52 32.96 0.95
N PRO A 30 38.06 31.95 1.66
CA PRO A 30 38.84 30.91 1.03
C PRO A 30 37.99 30.26 -0.06
N ARG A 31 38.49 30.29 -1.31
CA ARG A 31 37.88 29.60 -2.43
C ARG A 31 37.74 28.13 -2.06
N ALA A 32 36.51 27.62 -2.05
CA ALA A 32 36.23 26.23 -1.78
C ALA A 32 36.98 25.36 -2.80
N THR A 33 38.08 24.75 -2.36
CA THR A 33 38.77 23.68 -3.09
C THR A 33 37.82 22.50 -3.19
N TYR A 34 37.73 21.89 -4.37
CA TYR A 34 36.75 20.89 -4.83
C TYR A 34 36.82 19.53 -4.09
N THR A 35 37.57 19.43 -2.99
CA THR A 35 37.95 18.17 -2.34
C THR A 35 37.90 18.27 -0.82
N THR A 36 36.76 18.65 -0.24
CA THR A 36 36.47 18.29 1.16
C THR A 36 34.96 18.26 1.39
N VAL A 37 34.32 17.14 1.04
CA VAL A 37 33.03 16.83 1.68
C VAL A 37 33.35 16.63 3.17
N PRO A 38 32.70 17.36 4.10
CA PRO A 38 32.98 17.18 5.52
C PRO A 38 32.69 15.72 5.90
N ALA A 39 33.50 15.14 6.79
CA ALA A 39 33.25 13.81 7.32
C ALA A 39 31.79 13.68 7.77
N VAL A 40 31.12 12.59 7.35
CA VAL A 40 29.73 12.34 7.74
C VAL A 40 29.68 12.19 9.26
N ARG A 41 28.90 13.04 9.91
CA ARG A 41 28.70 13.11 11.37
C ARG A 41 27.20 13.22 11.61
N LEU A 42 26.73 12.83 12.79
CA LEU A 42 25.29 12.90 13.11
C LEU A 42 24.68 14.30 12.87
N GLY A 43 25.48 15.37 13.01
CA GLY A 43 25.03 16.76 12.80
C GLY A 43 24.92 17.24 11.34
N ASN A 44 25.47 16.52 10.35
CA ASN A 44 25.40 16.92 8.93
C ASN A 44 24.53 15.99 8.07
N LEU A 45 23.76 15.10 8.71
CA LEU A 45 22.77 14.27 8.04
C LEU A 45 21.55 15.13 7.64
N ALA A 46 21.15 15.03 6.36
CA ALA A 46 19.96 15.65 5.83
C ALA A 46 19.10 14.60 5.10
N PRO A 47 17.77 14.74 5.06
CA PRO A 47 16.92 13.82 4.32
C PRO A 47 17.16 13.98 2.80
N ALA A 48 17.07 12.87 2.05
CA ALA A 48 17.26 12.86 0.60
C ALA A 48 16.31 13.83 -0.15
N GLN A 49 15.09 13.99 0.36
CA GLN A 49 14.17 15.05 -0.06
C GLN A 49 13.75 15.89 1.15
N ARG A 50 13.67 17.21 0.95
CA ARG A 50 13.20 18.12 2.00
C ARG A 50 11.74 17.82 2.34
N LYS A 51 11.46 17.59 3.63
CA LYS A 51 10.08 17.48 4.14
C LYS A 51 9.35 18.81 3.89
N LYS A 52 8.17 18.76 3.27
CA LYS A 52 7.34 19.95 3.07
C LYS A 52 6.98 20.54 4.45
N SER A 53 7.16 21.84 4.61
CA SER A 53 6.80 22.53 5.84
C SER A 53 5.28 22.49 6.06
N ARG A 54 4.85 22.33 7.31
CA ARG A 54 3.42 22.34 7.65
C ARG A 54 2.83 23.71 7.35
N LYS A 55 1.68 23.73 6.69
CA LYS A 55 0.85 24.94 6.53
C LYS A 55 0.46 25.48 7.92
N ARG A 56 0.93 26.69 8.25
CA ARG A 56 0.57 27.41 9.48
C ARG A 56 -0.43 28.52 9.11
N LEU A 57 -1.56 28.54 9.79
CA LEU A 57 -2.64 29.51 9.56
C LEU A 57 -2.53 30.65 10.59
N GLY A 58 -2.85 31.88 10.19
CA GLY A 58 -2.87 33.04 11.09
C GLY A 58 -1.48 33.40 11.61
N ARG A 59 -0.48 33.53 10.73
CA ARG A 59 0.89 33.93 11.05
C ARG A 59 1.30 35.15 10.22
N GLY A 60 0.54 36.23 10.33
CA GLY A 60 0.75 37.49 9.60
C GLY A 60 0.41 37.41 8.11
N ASP A 61 0.24 38.56 7.47
CA ASP A 61 -0.23 38.63 6.08
C ASP A 61 0.84 38.21 5.07
N SER A 62 2.12 38.40 5.41
CA SER A 62 3.25 37.90 4.61
C SER A 62 3.27 36.37 4.48
N SER A 63 2.55 35.62 5.33
CA SER A 63 2.39 34.17 5.18
C SER A 63 1.37 33.76 4.10
N GLU A 64 0.74 34.75 3.44
CA GLU A 64 -0.39 34.66 2.48
C GLU A 64 -1.65 34.03 3.09
N ARG A 65 -1.62 33.77 4.39
CA ARG A 65 -2.61 33.01 5.16
C ARG A 65 -2.89 33.71 6.49
N GLY A 66 -2.61 35.01 6.53
CA GLY A 66 -3.02 35.96 7.56
C GLY A 66 -4.50 36.32 7.44
N GLY A 67 -4.91 37.45 8.02
CA GLY A 67 -6.30 37.89 8.08
C GLY A 67 -7.29 36.78 8.47
N THR A 68 -8.15 36.38 7.52
CA THR A 68 -9.19 35.34 7.73
C THR A 68 -8.65 33.91 7.85
N SER A 69 -7.33 33.72 7.81
CA SER A 69 -6.69 32.41 8.01
C SER A 69 -7.24 31.33 7.06
N THR A 70 -7.50 31.69 5.80
CA THR A 70 -8.06 30.83 4.74
C THR A 70 -9.49 30.32 4.99
N ARG A 71 -10.21 30.87 5.97
CA ARG A 71 -11.61 30.48 6.26
C ARG A 71 -12.65 31.28 5.48
N GLY A 72 -12.23 32.28 4.71
CA GLY A 72 -13.13 33.24 4.06
C GLY A 72 -13.71 34.27 5.03
N ASN A 73 -14.62 35.10 4.52
CA ASN A 73 -15.33 36.10 5.32
C ASN A 73 -16.46 35.46 6.15
N LYS A 74 -17.26 36.29 6.84
CA LYS A 74 -18.42 35.91 7.67
C LYS A 74 -19.21 34.70 7.15
N GLY A 75 -19.93 34.04 8.06
CA GLY A 75 -20.83 32.93 7.73
C GLY A 75 -20.49 31.66 8.48
N GLN A 76 -21.29 30.62 8.21
CA GLN A 76 -21.33 29.38 8.98
C GLN A 76 -19.99 28.62 8.99
N LYS A 77 -19.20 28.69 7.90
CA LYS A 77 -17.89 28.02 7.79
C LYS A 77 -16.74 28.77 8.47
N ALA A 78 -16.87 30.08 8.66
CA ALA A 78 -15.82 30.95 9.21
C ALA A 78 -15.77 30.98 10.74
N ARG A 79 -16.92 30.77 11.40
CA ARG A 79 -17.04 30.75 12.88
C ARG A 79 -16.78 29.36 13.45
N ALA A 80 -16.41 29.28 14.72
CA ALA A 80 -16.31 28.00 15.44
C ALA A 80 -17.71 27.53 15.89
N GLY A 81 -17.86 26.23 16.15
CA GLY A 81 -19.07 25.67 16.76
C GLY A 81 -19.84 24.67 15.89
N ASN A 82 -20.93 24.15 16.48
CA ASN A 82 -21.79 23.08 15.93
C ASN A 82 -22.65 23.54 14.73
N GLY A 83 -22.55 24.81 14.35
CA GLY A 83 -23.22 25.34 13.18
C GLY A 83 -22.61 24.85 11.86
N LYS A 84 -21.41 24.27 11.81
CA LYS A 84 -20.81 23.87 10.53
C LYS A 84 -21.55 22.69 9.89
N PRO A 85 -21.93 22.79 8.60
CA PRO A 85 -22.44 21.64 7.85
C PRO A 85 -21.47 20.46 7.97
N LYS A 86 -21.98 19.31 8.42
CA LYS A 86 -21.22 18.07 8.38
C LYS A 86 -21.03 17.65 6.92
N PRO A 87 -19.95 16.94 6.57
CA PRO A 87 -19.84 16.29 5.26
C PRO A 87 -21.11 15.46 4.98
N GLY A 88 -21.77 15.73 3.84
CA GLY A 88 -23.06 15.11 3.48
C GLY A 88 -24.31 15.91 3.86
N PHE A 89 -24.19 17.10 4.45
CA PHE A 89 -25.32 18.01 4.65
C PHE A 89 -25.59 18.85 3.40
N GLU A 90 -26.79 18.72 2.83
CA GLU A 90 -27.22 19.34 1.55
C GLU A 90 -28.13 20.57 1.77
N GLY A 91 -27.98 21.28 2.89
CA GLY A 91 -28.68 22.55 3.10
C GLY A 91 -30.15 22.45 3.56
N GLY A 92 -30.64 21.24 3.86
CA GLY A 92 -32.01 20.98 4.34
C GLY A 92 -32.81 20.04 3.45
N GLN A 93 -32.34 19.77 2.24
CA GLN A 93 -32.89 18.74 1.37
C GLN A 93 -32.65 17.32 1.94
N THR A 94 -33.45 16.35 1.51
CA THR A 94 -33.19 14.92 1.74
C THR A 94 -31.82 14.53 1.18
N PRO A 95 -30.85 14.10 2.02
CA PRO A 95 -29.50 13.82 1.57
C PRO A 95 -29.43 12.68 0.56
N LEU A 96 -28.44 12.71 -0.33
CA LEU A 96 -28.20 11.67 -1.35
C LEU A 96 -28.17 10.24 -0.79
N ILE A 97 -27.58 10.06 0.41
CA ILE A 97 -27.50 8.76 1.09
C ILE A 97 -28.87 8.18 1.48
N ARG A 98 -29.92 9.02 1.53
CA ARG A 98 -31.32 8.61 1.79
C ARG A 98 -32.12 8.47 0.50
N LEU A 99 -31.77 9.22 -0.55
CA LEU A 99 -32.44 9.15 -1.85
C LEU A 99 -32.18 7.81 -2.55
N ILE A 100 -30.96 7.28 -2.43
CA ILE A 100 -30.59 6.00 -3.06
C ILE A 100 -31.07 4.84 -2.18
N PRO A 101 -31.80 3.85 -2.73
CA PRO A 101 -32.24 2.70 -1.95
C PRO A 101 -31.05 1.83 -1.54
N LYS A 102 -31.09 1.33 -0.30
CA LYS A 102 -30.12 0.33 0.17
C LYS A 102 -30.40 -0.99 -0.53
N ARG A 103 -29.43 -1.50 -1.30
CA ARG A 103 -29.53 -2.78 -2.02
C ARG A 103 -28.52 -3.79 -1.51
N GLY A 104 -28.97 -5.03 -1.34
CA GLY A 104 -28.15 -6.16 -0.91
C GLY A 104 -27.88 -6.20 0.59
N PHE A 105 -27.04 -7.16 1.00
CA PHE A 105 -26.54 -7.33 2.35
C PHE A 105 -25.10 -7.86 2.29
N VAL A 106 -24.32 -7.67 3.36
CA VAL A 106 -22.98 -8.23 3.49
C VAL A 106 -23.07 -9.62 4.10
N ASN A 107 -22.60 -10.65 3.38
CA ASN A 107 -22.57 -12.02 3.89
C ASN A 107 -21.33 -12.24 4.76
N SER A 108 -21.51 -12.30 6.09
CA SER A 108 -20.43 -12.54 7.06
C SER A 108 -19.80 -13.93 6.98
N HIS A 109 -20.46 -14.89 6.34
CA HIS A 109 -19.98 -16.27 6.15
C HIS A 109 -19.42 -16.52 4.74
N ALA A 110 -19.25 -15.46 3.94
CA ALA A 110 -18.60 -15.58 2.64
C ALA A 110 -17.13 -15.95 2.83
N GLN A 111 -16.70 -17.02 2.17
CA GLN A 111 -15.30 -17.42 2.16
C GLN A 111 -14.54 -16.62 1.11
N ASP A 112 -13.43 -16.02 1.52
CA ASP A 112 -12.53 -15.27 0.63
C ASP A 112 -11.28 -16.12 0.33
N PHE A 113 -11.27 -16.69 -0.87
CA PHE A 113 -10.12 -17.46 -1.35
C PHE A 113 -9.21 -16.57 -2.18
N VAL A 114 -7.91 -16.66 -1.89
CA VAL A 114 -6.90 -15.94 -2.66
C VAL A 114 -6.77 -16.58 -4.04
N PRO A 115 -7.00 -15.80 -5.12
CA PRO A 115 -6.89 -16.33 -6.48
C PRO A 115 -5.41 -16.55 -6.82
N LEU A 116 -5.12 -17.72 -7.38
CA LEU A 116 -3.82 -18.07 -7.94
C LEU A 116 -4.02 -18.59 -9.36
N ASN A 117 -3.45 -17.90 -10.34
CA ASN A 117 -3.47 -18.34 -11.73
C ASN A 117 -2.36 -19.36 -11.99
N VAL A 118 -2.62 -20.30 -12.90
CA VAL A 118 -1.66 -21.32 -13.33
C VAL A 118 -0.41 -20.68 -13.96
N ASP A 119 -0.58 -19.62 -14.75
CA ASP A 119 0.53 -18.83 -15.33
C ASP A 119 1.55 -18.36 -14.28
N ARG A 120 1.02 -17.81 -13.19
CA ARG A 120 1.83 -17.35 -12.06
C ARG A 120 2.59 -18.50 -11.41
N LEU A 121 1.98 -19.68 -11.34
CA LEU A 121 2.62 -20.85 -10.76
C LEU A 121 3.82 -21.27 -11.61
N GLN A 122 3.65 -21.34 -12.93
CA GLN A 122 4.75 -21.63 -13.87
C GLN A 122 5.88 -20.61 -13.72
N TYR A 123 5.57 -19.31 -13.73
CA TYR A 123 6.60 -18.27 -13.59
C TYR A 123 7.44 -18.45 -12.31
N TRP A 124 6.83 -18.88 -11.19
CA TRP A 124 7.58 -19.13 -9.95
C TRP A 124 8.48 -20.36 -10.02
N ILE A 125 8.09 -21.37 -10.80
CA ILE A 125 8.90 -22.56 -11.08
C ILE A 125 10.07 -22.17 -11.98
N ASP A 126 9.84 -21.42 -13.05
CA ASP A 126 10.89 -20.98 -13.99
C ASP A 126 11.96 -20.12 -13.31
N GLN A 127 11.56 -19.32 -12.31
CA GLN A 127 12.48 -18.54 -11.49
C GLN A 127 13.25 -19.38 -10.45
N GLY A 128 13.03 -20.69 -10.40
CA GLY A 128 13.67 -21.60 -9.44
C GLY A 128 13.25 -21.36 -7.98
N ARG A 129 12.15 -20.62 -7.75
CA ARG A 129 11.67 -20.30 -6.41
C ARG A 129 10.77 -21.38 -5.85
N LEU A 130 10.14 -22.15 -6.74
CA LEU A 130 9.20 -23.20 -6.40
C LEU A 130 9.66 -24.49 -7.07
N ASP A 131 9.81 -25.53 -6.26
CA ASP A 131 10.23 -26.85 -6.73
C ASP A 131 9.00 -27.63 -7.22
N ALA A 132 9.02 -28.06 -8.48
CA ALA A 132 7.92 -28.79 -9.12
C ALA A 132 7.89 -30.27 -8.72
N GLU A 133 9.01 -30.84 -8.27
CA GLU A 133 9.11 -32.25 -7.90
C GLU A 133 8.44 -32.55 -6.56
N ARG A 134 8.33 -31.53 -5.70
CA ARG A 134 7.72 -31.65 -4.37
C ARG A 134 6.23 -31.33 -4.40
N PRO A 135 5.44 -31.87 -3.46
CA PRO A 135 4.04 -31.50 -3.33
C PRO A 135 3.92 -30.03 -2.92
N ILE A 136 3.36 -29.22 -3.81
CA ILE A 136 3.16 -27.80 -3.60
C ILE A 136 1.87 -27.60 -2.81
N THR A 137 2.04 -27.35 -1.52
CA THR A 137 0.96 -27.01 -0.61
C THR A 137 0.81 -25.50 -0.47
N ILE A 138 -0.26 -25.06 0.21
CA ILE A 138 -0.47 -23.65 0.57
C ILE A 138 0.72 -23.06 1.36
N ARG A 139 1.44 -23.88 2.13
CA ARG A 139 2.66 -23.45 2.84
C ARG A 139 3.74 -23.00 1.88
N GLU A 140 4.08 -23.85 0.91
CA GLU A 140 5.14 -23.57 -0.07
C GLU A 140 4.81 -22.32 -0.89
N LEU A 141 3.55 -22.17 -1.28
CA LEU A 141 3.09 -20.97 -1.99
C LEU A 141 3.26 -19.69 -1.16
N TYR A 142 3.05 -19.76 0.15
CA TYR A 142 3.21 -18.62 1.05
C TYR A 142 4.67 -18.31 1.37
N ASP A 143 5.46 -19.34 1.64
CA ASP A 143 6.88 -19.22 2.03
C ASP A 143 7.70 -18.67 0.86
N THR A 144 7.43 -19.14 -0.37
CA THR A 144 8.04 -18.63 -1.61
C THR A 144 7.49 -17.27 -2.06
N ARG A 145 6.52 -16.70 -1.34
CA ARG A 145 5.81 -15.46 -1.69
C ARG A 145 5.13 -15.50 -3.07
N CYS A 146 4.74 -16.69 -3.53
CA CYS A 146 3.82 -16.80 -4.66
C CYS A 146 2.45 -16.20 -4.30
N ILE A 147 2.03 -16.38 -3.05
CA ILE A 147 0.90 -15.67 -2.44
C ILE A 147 1.37 -14.82 -1.26
N HIS A 148 0.80 -13.62 -1.11
CA HIS A 148 1.15 -12.71 0.00
C HIS A 148 0.21 -12.81 1.20
N ARG A 149 -1.06 -13.17 0.94
CA ARG A 149 -2.14 -13.34 1.93
C ARG A 149 -2.76 -14.71 1.69
N LEU A 150 -3.44 -15.25 2.70
CA LEU A 150 -4.11 -16.56 2.59
C LEU A 150 -5.63 -16.48 2.62
N GLY A 151 -6.26 -15.44 3.18
CA GLY A 151 -7.71 -15.43 3.37
C GLY A 151 -8.18 -16.71 4.08
N ASP A 152 -9.18 -17.38 3.50
CA ASP A 152 -9.66 -18.71 3.90
C ASP A 152 -8.99 -19.87 3.14
N GLY A 153 -8.05 -19.57 2.24
CA GLY A 153 -7.34 -20.54 1.44
C GLY A 153 -6.96 -20.03 0.05
N VAL A 154 -6.51 -20.94 -0.81
CA VAL A 154 -6.09 -20.61 -2.19
C VAL A 154 -7.04 -21.26 -3.18
N LYS A 155 -7.52 -20.46 -4.15
CA LYS A 155 -8.29 -20.95 -5.28
C LYS A 155 -7.46 -20.90 -6.57
N LEU A 156 -7.23 -22.06 -7.16
CA LEU A 156 -6.51 -22.18 -8.43
C LEU A 156 -7.41 -21.85 -9.63
N LEU A 157 -6.92 -20.98 -10.50
CA LEU A 157 -7.61 -20.46 -11.68
C LEU A 157 -6.83 -20.80 -12.95
N GLY A 158 -7.53 -21.21 -14.00
CA GLY A 158 -6.92 -21.73 -15.24
C GLY A 158 -6.44 -20.67 -16.22
N ASP A 159 -6.14 -19.46 -15.75
CA ASP A 159 -5.60 -18.41 -16.61
C ASP A 159 -4.13 -18.69 -16.96
N GLY A 160 -3.77 -18.47 -18.23
CA GLY A 160 -2.50 -18.86 -18.83
C GLY A 160 -2.19 -20.36 -18.83
N ARG A 161 -3.22 -21.22 -18.87
CA ARG A 161 -3.09 -22.69 -18.95
C ARG A 161 -2.12 -23.24 -20.01
N ARG A 162 -1.83 -22.47 -21.07
CA ARG A 162 -0.94 -22.87 -22.17
C ARG A 162 0.53 -22.86 -21.77
N HIS A 163 0.88 -22.12 -20.73
CA HIS A 163 2.26 -21.95 -20.29
C HIS A 163 2.67 -23.00 -19.25
N LEU A 164 1.71 -23.76 -18.70
CA LEU A 164 2.03 -24.83 -17.77
C LEU A 164 2.59 -26.02 -18.52
N VAL A 165 3.88 -26.30 -18.30
CA VAL A 165 4.59 -27.42 -18.93
C VAL A 165 5.00 -28.44 -17.87
N ASN A 166 5.30 -27.97 -16.66
CA ASN A 166 5.80 -28.83 -15.59
C ASN A 166 4.67 -29.70 -15.01
N PRO A 167 4.92 -31.00 -14.77
CA PRO A 167 4.00 -31.82 -14.00
C PRO A 167 4.09 -31.42 -12.53
N VAL A 168 2.99 -30.93 -11.97
CA VAL A 168 2.97 -30.38 -10.61
C VAL A 168 1.95 -31.13 -9.74
N GLN A 169 2.34 -31.48 -8.52
CA GLN A 169 1.44 -32.02 -7.51
C GLN A 169 0.94 -30.90 -6.58
N LEU A 170 -0.33 -30.51 -6.72
CA LEU A 170 -0.92 -29.37 -6.01
C LEU A 170 -1.88 -29.80 -4.91
N VAL A 171 -1.72 -29.23 -3.72
CA VAL A 171 -2.72 -29.28 -2.64
C VAL A 171 -3.21 -27.87 -2.34
N VAL A 172 -4.39 -27.55 -2.87
CA VAL A 172 -5.02 -26.22 -2.79
C VAL A 172 -6.39 -26.30 -2.12
N SER A 173 -7.00 -25.17 -1.76
CA SER A 173 -8.32 -25.19 -1.13
C SER A 173 -9.43 -25.45 -2.14
N ARG A 174 -9.40 -24.73 -3.26
CA ARG A 174 -10.32 -24.92 -4.38
C ARG A 174 -9.61 -24.82 -5.71
N ALA A 175 -10.20 -25.39 -6.75
CA ALA A 175 -9.74 -25.21 -8.11
C ALA A 175 -10.94 -24.97 -9.05
N SER A 176 -10.70 -24.22 -10.12
CA SER A 176 -11.64 -24.11 -11.24
C SER A 176 -11.50 -25.32 -12.17
N GLN A 177 -12.57 -25.70 -12.87
CA GLN A 177 -12.52 -26.85 -13.77
C GLN A 177 -11.49 -26.67 -14.90
N SER A 178 -11.30 -25.43 -15.38
CA SER A 178 -10.26 -25.11 -16.36
C SER A 178 -8.85 -25.29 -15.80
N ALA A 179 -8.60 -24.92 -14.55
CA ALA A 179 -7.32 -25.16 -13.88
C ALA A 179 -7.06 -26.65 -13.67
N ILE A 180 -8.09 -27.40 -13.28
CA ILE A 180 -7.99 -28.85 -13.07
C ILE A 180 -7.53 -29.53 -14.35
N ARG A 181 -8.20 -29.26 -15.47
CA ARG A 181 -7.84 -29.80 -16.78
C ARG A 181 -6.42 -29.40 -17.17
N ALA A 182 -6.05 -28.12 -17.02
CA ALA A 182 -4.72 -27.64 -17.37
C ALA A 182 -3.58 -28.38 -16.65
N VAL A 183 -3.75 -28.67 -15.35
CA VAL A 183 -2.73 -29.38 -14.57
C VAL A 183 -2.72 -30.87 -14.90
N GLU A 184 -3.88 -31.49 -15.12
CA GLU A 184 -3.97 -32.89 -15.57
C GLU A 184 -3.37 -33.07 -16.98
N ASP A 185 -3.60 -32.12 -17.89
CA ASP A 185 -3.03 -32.10 -19.26
C ASP A 185 -1.49 -31.99 -19.21
N ALA A 186 -0.94 -31.26 -18.24
CA ALA A 186 0.50 -31.18 -17.98
C ALA A 186 1.07 -32.42 -17.24
N GLY A 187 0.24 -33.42 -16.95
CA GLY A 187 0.65 -34.64 -16.22
C GLY A 187 0.79 -34.45 -14.70
N GLY A 188 0.29 -33.34 -14.15
CA GLY A 188 0.24 -33.07 -12.72
C GLY A 188 -0.96 -33.69 -12.02
N SER A 189 -1.02 -33.53 -10.70
CA SER A 189 -2.15 -33.98 -9.87
C SER A 189 -2.64 -32.85 -8.97
N ILE A 190 -3.95 -32.79 -8.74
CA ILE A 190 -4.56 -31.78 -7.85
C ILE A 190 -5.41 -32.48 -6.80
N VAL A 191 -5.24 -32.07 -5.55
CA VAL A 191 -6.15 -32.40 -4.45
C VAL A 191 -6.68 -31.12 -3.83
N CYS A 192 -8.00 -30.96 -3.82
CA CYS A 192 -8.65 -29.84 -3.15
C CYS A 192 -8.98 -30.21 -1.70
N ARG A 193 -8.33 -29.53 -0.74
CA ARG A 193 -8.45 -29.81 0.70
C ARG A 193 -9.10 -28.66 1.47
N TYR A 194 -10.00 -28.98 2.38
CA TYR A 194 -10.55 -28.00 3.31
C TYR A 194 -9.53 -27.60 4.39
N TYR A 195 -9.47 -26.31 4.69
CA TYR A 195 -8.73 -25.78 5.83
C TYR A 195 -9.60 -24.81 6.62
N ASN A 196 -9.64 -24.98 7.94
CA ASN A 196 -10.12 -23.94 8.84
C ASN A 196 -8.99 -22.94 9.17
N ALA A 197 -9.31 -21.80 9.78
CA ALA A 197 -8.33 -20.78 10.12
C ALA A 197 -7.16 -21.28 10.99
N THR A 198 -7.44 -22.19 11.93
CA THR A 198 -6.45 -22.77 12.86
C THR A 198 -5.47 -23.70 12.13
N SER A 199 -5.99 -24.58 11.28
CA SER A 199 -5.21 -25.54 10.47
C SER A 199 -4.35 -24.83 9.45
N LEU A 200 -4.88 -23.81 8.78
CA LEU A 200 -4.13 -23.00 7.81
C LEU A 200 -3.00 -22.21 8.49
N ARG A 201 -3.24 -21.72 9.71
CA ARG A 201 -2.18 -21.11 10.55
C ARG A 201 -1.14 -22.13 11.00
N ALA A 202 -1.54 -23.34 11.37
CA ALA A 202 -0.63 -24.41 11.75
C ALA A 202 0.22 -24.90 10.57
N LEU A 203 -0.39 -25.03 9.39
CA LEU A 203 0.27 -25.43 8.15
C LEU A 203 1.35 -24.41 7.74
N THR A 204 1.02 -23.13 7.73
CA THR A 204 1.95 -22.07 7.31
C THR A 204 3.02 -21.73 8.34
N LYS A 205 2.69 -21.80 9.63
CA LYS A 205 3.58 -21.36 10.71
C LYS A 205 3.65 -22.39 11.84
N PRO A 206 4.13 -23.61 11.57
CA PRO A 206 4.22 -24.65 12.59
C PRO A 206 5.13 -24.24 13.75
N GLN A 207 6.22 -23.53 13.48
CA GLN A 207 7.17 -23.05 14.49
C GLN A 207 6.51 -22.23 15.62
N LYS A 208 5.41 -21.51 15.32
CA LYS A 208 4.69 -20.73 16.35
C LYS A 208 3.95 -21.59 17.37
N TRP A 209 3.61 -22.83 17.02
CA TRP A 209 3.00 -23.79 17.94
C TRP A 209 4.07 -24.43 18.82
N LEU A 210 5.20 -24.81 18.21
CA LEU A 210 6.35 -25.36 18.91
C LEU A 210 6.89 -24.37 19.96
N LEU A 211 7.04 -23.08 19.61
CA LEU A 211 7.45 -22.03 20.55
C LEU A 211 6.51 -21.86 21.75
N LYS A 212 5.26 -22.32 21.63
CA LYS A 212 4.26 -22.27 22.71
C LYS A 212 4.16 -23.59 23.48
N ASN A 213 5.01 -24.57 23.18
CA ASN A 213 4.94 -25.93 23.71
C ASN A 213 3.55 -26.57 23.53
N LYS A 214 2.87 -26.24 22.42
CA LYS A 214 1.56 -26.83 22.08
C LYS A 214 1.73 -27.83 20.93
N PRO A 215 1.02 -28.97 20.95
CA PRO A 215 1.03 -29.89 19.82
C PRO A 215 0.43 -29.22 18.59
N LEU A 216 0.84 -29.68 17.40
CA LEU A 216 0.23 -29.22 16.16
C LEU A 216 -1.22 -29.73 16.08
N PRO A 217 -2.19 -28.86 15.77
CA PRO A 217 -3.58 -29.28 15.65
C PRO A 217 -3.76 -30.16 14.42
N HIS A 218 -4.61 -31.17 14.54
CA HIS A 218 -5.05 -31.96 13.40
C HIS A 218 -5.89 -31.11 12.43
N PHE A 219 -5.90 -31.51 11.15
CA PHE A 219 -6.71 -30.86 10.13
C PHE A 219 -8.17 -31.31 10.27
N ALA A 220 -9.04 -30.40 10.72
CA ALA A 220 -10.46 -30.67 10.87
C ALA A 220 -11.17 -30.81 9.52
N ASP A 221 -12.17 -31.70 9.47
CA ASP A 221 -13.08 -31.82 8.34
C ASP A 221 -14.11 -30.67 8.31
N PRO A 222 -14.70 -30.36 7.13
CA PRO A 222 -15.71 -29.32 7.02
C PRO A 222 -16.99 -29.71 7.77
N ILE A 223 -17.61 -28.73 8.42
CA ILE A 223 -18.87 -28.94 9.17
C ILE A 223 -20.08 -28.57 8.32
N SER A 224 -19.94 -27.58 7.43
CA SER A 224 -21.06 -27.11 6.62
C SER A 224 -21.44 -28.16 5.57
N LYS A 225 -22.74 -28.46 5.44
CA LYS A 225 -23.28 -29.34 4.39
C LYS A 225 -22.79 -28.95 3.00
N ARG A 226 -22.70 -27.65 2.70
CA ARG A 226 -22.23 -27.13 1.41
C ARG A 226 -20.78 -27.53 1.14
N GLU A 227 -19.93 -27.43 2.14
CA GLU A 227 -18.52 -27.79 2.01
C GLU A 227 -18.34 -29.30 1.93
N LEU A 228 -19.05 -30.06 2.76
CA LEU A 228 -19.05 -31.52 2.70
C LEU A 228 -19.39 -32.02 1.29
N LEU A 229 -20.48 -31.52 0.70
CA LEU A 229 -20.87 -31.86 -0.68
C LEU A 229 -19.81 -31.44 -1.72
N TRP A 230 -19.14 -30.32 -1.50
CA TRP A 230 -18.11 -29.84 -2.43
C TRP A 230 -16.86 -30.72 -2.39
N TYR A 231 -16.36 -31.03 -1.18
CA TYR A 231 -15.13 -31.83 -0.97
C TYR A 231 -15.36 -33.35 -1.11
N SER A 232 -16.60 -33.84 -1.07
CA SER A 232 -16.94 -35.23 -1.39
C SER A 232 -17.06 -35.49 -2.89
N SER A 233 -17.17 -34.44 -3.71
CA SER A 233 -17.31 -34.61 -5.15
C SER A 233 -15.98 -34.96 -5.83
N ILE A 234 -16.00 -36.01 -6.67
CA ILE A 234 -14.85 -36.41 -7.48
C ILE A 234 -14.51 -35.34 -8.54
N ASN A 235 -15.53 -34.64 -9.05
CA ASN A 235 -15.37 -33.62 -10.08
C ASN A 235 -14.48 -32.47 -9.61
N ASN A 236 -14.57 -32.07 -8.34
CA ASN A 236 -13.75 -31.00 -7.77
C ASN A 236 -12.39 -31.50 -7.24
N ARG A 237 -12.07 -32.80 -7.43
CA ARG A 237 -10.87 -33.45 -6.88
C ARG A 237 -10.81 -33.26 -5.35
N GLY A 238 -11.97 -33.36 -4.71
CA GLY A 238 -12.10 -33.13 -3.28
C GLY A 238 -11.42 -34.24 -2.48
N TYR A 239 -10.69 -33.86 -1.43
CA TYR A 239 -9.90 -34.80 -0.64
C TYR A 239 -10.72 -35.89 0.08
N LEU A 240 -12.00 -35.63 0.38
CA LEU A 240 -12.88 -36.64 1.01
C LEU A 240 -13.22 -37.76 0.01
N ALA A 241 -13.40 -37.43 -1.28
CA ALA A 241 -13.61 -38.41 -2.33
C ALA A 241 -12.36 -39.29 -2.53
N VAL A 242 -11.18 -38.68 -2.54
CA VAL A 242 -9.90 -39.39 -2.65
C VAL A 242 -9.68 -40.30 -1.46
N ARG A 243 -9.93 -39.81 -0.24
CA ARG A 243 -9.84 -40.58 1.01
C ARG A 243 -10.81 -41.76 1.03
N ALA A 244 -12.04 -41.59 0.54
CA ALA A 244 -13.02 -42.66 0.47
C ALA A 244 -12.54 -43.78 -0.47
N ARG A 245 -12.05 -43.44 -1.66
CA ARG A 245 -11.47 -44.42 -2.59
C ARG A 245 -10.27 -45.17 -1.99
N GLN A 246 -9.41 -44.47 -1.27
CA GLN A 246 -8.25 -45.09 -0.58
C GLN A 246 -8.65 -46.04 0.56
N ALA A 247 -9.85 -45.89 1.13
CA ALA A 247 -10.34 -46.78 2.19
C ALA A 247 -11.05 -48.03 1.63
N GLU A 248 -11.50 -47.98 0.38
CA GLU A 248 -12.11 -49.12 -0.33
C GLU A 248 -11.07 -50.08 -0.92
N THR A 249 -9.85 -49.59 -1.18
CA THR A 249 -8.68 -50.36 -1.63
C THR A 249 -7.93 -50.98 -0.46
#